data_AF-A0AAT9I6H7-F1
#
_entry.id   AF-A0AAT9I6H7-F1
#
_cell.length_a   1.000
_cell.length_b   1.000
_cell.length_c   1.000
_cell.angle_alpha   90.00
_cell.angle_beta   90.00
_cell.angle_gamma   90.00
#
_symmetry.space_group_name_H-M   'P 1'
#
loop_
_entity.id
_entity.type
_entity.pdbx_description
1 polymer ?
#
loop_
_entity_poly.entity_id
_entity_poly.type
_entity_poly.pdbx_seq_one_letter_code
_entity_poly.pdbx_strand_id
1 'polypeptide(L)'
;MCFIIYFMQKQVRSISREDFIWLTDTYGQDSGYSHIDTKESVVHEIFKDKVLIGTSFLNCASYELSFAGPGLHIKKNRLDNYKLHDQAVLIADEMNEEDAVELSLRWDLLIQELKTLEKLRSLGNAREPLAQLYLDIFNEDDAEEQISNLPEIVPPTVMAVWDELQVALQNTGNLAEFEWQDLADTGMFALNELTPLQTMGITLEVPAAEEYEEMIAADDFAKALLDFVNLQLEDYELKVVAVGPSLDEYQTFTCLYMQDHRLANAMLKMEELCLICFF
;
A
#
# COMPACT_ATOMS: atom_id res chain seq x y z
N MET A 1 -30.68 2.41 -22.24
CA MET A 1 -29.60 2.48 -23.24
C MET A 1 -28.88 3.84 -23.26
N CYS A 2 -29.56 5.00 -23.33
CA CYS A 2 -28.89 6.33 -23.22
C CYS A 2 -28.29 6.67 -21.85
N PHE A 3 -28.90 6.19 -20.74
CA PHE A 3 -28.40 6.49 -19.39
C PHE A 3 -27.10 5.75 -19.03
N ILE A 4 -26.95 4.50 -19.50
CA ILE A 4 -25.80 3.63 -19.23
C ILE A 4 -24.54 4.19 -19.93
N ILE A 5 -24.64 4.56 -21.21
CA ILE A 5 -23.53 5.16 -21.96
C ILE A 5 -23.11 6.50 -21.34
N TYR A 6 -24.07 7.32 -20.88
CA TYR A 6 -23.77 8.60 -20.25
C TYR A 6 -23.13 8.45 -18.87
N PHE A 7 -23.48 7.41 -18.11
CA PHE A 7 -22.92 7.12 -16.79
C PHE A 7 -21.49 6.55 -16.89
N MET A 8 -21.25 5.59 -17.79
CA MET A 8 -19.91 5.09 -18.10
C MET A 8 -18.97 6.19 -18.61
N GLN A 9 -19.48 7.08 -19.48
CA GLN A 9 -18.73 8.28 -19.91
C GLN A 9 -18.48 9.31 -18.79
N LYS A 10 -19.10 9.17 -17.61
CA LYS A 10 -18.91 10.09 -16.49
C LYS A 10 -17.96 9.52 -15.43
N GLN A 11 -17.92 8.20 -15.25
CA GLN A 11 -16.99 7.52 -14.35
C GLN A 11 -15.56 7.51 -14.90
N VAL A 12 -15.38 7.15 -16.17
CA VAL A 12 -14.08 7.17 -16.86
C VAL A 12 -13.49 8.59 -17.03
N ARG A 13 -14.23 9.65 -16.66
CA ARG A 13 -13.74 11.05 -16.71
C ARG A 13 -12.62 11.35 -15.72
N SER A 14 -12.38 10.51 -14.72
CA SER A 14 -11.20 10.68 -13.86
C SER A 14 -9.91 10.56 -14.68
N ILE A 15 -9.93 9.79 -15.76
CA ILE A 15 -8.81 9.59 -16.67
C ILE A 15 -8.67 10.80 -17.60
N SER A 16 -7.90 11.78 -17.15
CA SER A 16 -7.63 13.00 -17.90
C SER A 16 -6.52 12.78 -18.94
N ARG A 17 -6.60 13.53 -20.04
CA ARG A 17 -5.53 13.54 -21.05
C ARG A 17 -4.23 14.11 -20.50
N GLU A 18 -4.33 15.06 -19.58
CA GLU A 18 -3.18 15.72 -18.96
C GLU A 18 -2.39 14.73 -18.09
N ASP A 19 -3.09 13.96 -17.25
CA ASP A 19 -2.45 12.92 -16.43
C ASP A 19 -1.87 11.80 -17.30
N PHE A 20 -2.58 11.39 -18.36
CA PHE A 20 -2.05 10.41 -19.31
C PHE A 20 -0.76 10.88 -19.95
N ILE A 21 -0.72 12.12 -20.48
CA ILE A 21 0.49 12.68 -21.10
C ILE A 21 1.62 12.77 -20.08
N TRP A 22 1.35 13.30 -18.89
CA TRP A 22 2.35 13.39 -17.83
C TRP A 22 2.95 12.02 -17.49
N LEU A 23 2.09 11.00 -17.34
CA LEU A 23 2.49 9.63 -17.03
C LEU A 23 3.37 9.03 -18.13
N THR A 24 2.94 9.11 -19.39
CA THR A 24 3.68 8.54 -20.53
C THR A 24 4.96 9.30 -20.83
N ASP A 25 5.00 10.63 -20.64
CA ASP A 25 6.20 11.44 -20.88
C ASP A 25 7.26 11.23 -19.78
N THR A 26 6.82 11.01 -18.54
CA THR A 26 7.70 10.89 -17.37
C THR A 26 8.21 9.46 -17.19
N TYR A 27 7.34 8.46 -17.38
CA TYR A 27 7.63 7.06 -17.08
C TYR A 27 7.61 6.15 -18.32
N GLY A 28 7.11 6.61 -19.46
CA GLY A 28 6.92 5.77 -20.65
C GLY A 28 8.22 5.29 -21.29
N GLN A 29 8.32 3.98 -21.48
CA GLN A 29 9.43 3.33 -22.20
C GLN A 29 8.93 2.58 -23.43
N ASP A 30 9.80 2.37 -24.42
CA ASP A 30 9.43 1.59 -25.61
C ASP A 30 9.12 0.12 -25.27
N SER A 31 9.79 -0.41 -24.23
CA SER A 31 9.53 -1.75 -23.67
C SER A 31 8.45 -1.77 -22.59
N GLY A 32 7.88 -0.63 -22.22
CA GLY A 32 7.03 -0.48 -21.04
C GLY A 32 7.85 -0.31 -19.76
N TYR A 33 7.41 0.60 -18.89
CA TYR A 33 7.87 0.69 -17.50
C TYR A 33 6.84 -0.02 -16.62
N SER A 34 7.29 -1.01 -15.84
CA SER A 34 6.43 -1.73 -14.91
C SER A 34 6.38 -1.00 -13.57
N HIS A 35 5.18 -0.58 -13.17
CA HIS A 35 4.86 -0.13 -11.81
C HIS A 35 3.95 -1.18 -11.17
N ILE A 36 4.28 -1.63 -9.97
CA ILE A 36 3.50 -2.63 -9.25
C ILE A 36 2.86 -1.95 -8.06
N ASP A 37 1.54 -1.93 -8.02
CA ASP A 37 0.78 -1.66 -6.81
C ASP A 37 0.82 -2.93 -5.95
N THR A 38 1.72 -2.90 -4.96
CA THR A 38 1.98 -4.04 -4.07
C THR A 38 0.83 -4.31 -3.09
N LYS A 39 -0.08 -3.35 -2.88
CA LYS A 39 -1.25 -3.56 -1.99
C LYS A 39 -2.27 -4.47 -2.63
N GLU A 40 -2.46 -4.34 -3.93
CA GLU A 40 -3.57 -4.97 -4.65
C GLU A 40 -3.09 -5.97 -5.72
N SER A 41 -1.77 -6.21 -5.78
CA SER A 41 -1.12 -7.06 -6.78
C SER A 41 -1.48 -6.66 -8.22
N VAL A 42 -1.56 -5.35 -8.48
CA VAL A 42 -1.89 -4.78 -9.79
C VAL A 42 -0.60 -4.38 -10.50
N VAL A 43 -0.47 -4.81 -11.76
CA VAL A 43 0.69 -4.45 -12.60
C VAL A 43 0.26 -3.42 -13.62
N HIS A 44 0.97 -2.30 -13.63
CA HIS A 44 0.82 -1.24 -14.61
C HIS A 44 2.02 -1.24 -15.55
N GLU A 45 1.79 -1.27 -16.86
CA GLU A 45 2.84 -1.08 -17.84
C GLU A 45 2.63 0.24 -18.59
N ILE A 46 3.60 1.14 -18.47
CA ILE A 46 3.53 2.49 -19.03
C ILE A 46 4.43 2.56 -20.26
N PHE A 47 3.81 2.67 -21.43
CA PHE A 47 4.48 2.90 -22.70
C PHE A 47 4.41 4.38 -23.06
N LYS A 48 5.11 4.79 -24.12
CA LYS A 48 5.08 6.18 -24.60
C LYS A 48 3.74 6.58 -25.20
N ASP A 49 2.94 5.63 -25.66
CA ASP A 49 1.69 5.86 -26.40
C ASP A 49 0.46 5.18 -25.79
N LYS A 50 0.65 4.34 -24.76
CA LYS A 50 -0.41 3.61 -24.08
C LYS A 50 -0.04 3.25 -22.65
N VAL A 51 -1.05 2.93 -21.84
CA VAL A 51 -0.90 2.39 -20.49
C VAL A 51 -1.69 1.10 -20.40
N LEU A 52 -1.09 0.04 -19.87
CA LEU A 52 -1.76 -1.21 -19.54
C LEU A 52 -1.95 -1.29 -18.03
N ILE A 53 -3.16 -1.65 -17.59
CA ILE A 53 -3.47 -1.91 -16.18
C ILE A 53 -3.99 -3.34 -16.09
N GLY A 54 -3.23 -4.24 -15.46
CA GLY A 54 -3.62 -5.63 -15.21
C GLY A 54 -4.03 -5.81 -13.76
N THR A 55 -5.28 -6.24 -13.54
CA THR A 55 -5.84 -6.45 -12.21
C THR A 55 -6.15 -7.93 -11.97
N SER A 56 -6.23 -8.36 -10.71
CA SER A 56 -6.76 -9.66 -10.32
C SER A 56 -8.30 -9.69 -10.31
N PHE A 57 -8.93 -8.52 -10.37
CA PHE A 57 -10.38 -8.31 -10.38
C PHE A 57 -11.06 -8.94 -11.62
N LEU A 58 -12.27 -9.50 -11.43
CA LEU A 58 -13.16 -10.07 -12.47
C LEU A 58 -12.47 -10.92 -13.56
N ASN A 59 -11.84 -12.04 -13.15
CA ASN A 59 -11.13 -12.99 -14.04
C ASN A 59 -9.81 -12.45 -14.60
N CYS A 60 -9.04 -11.75 -13.78
CA CYS A 60 -7.74 -11.18 -14.15
C CYS A 60 -7.85 -10.28 -15.38
N ALA A 61 -8.68 -9.24 -15.30
CA ALA A 61 -8.91 -8.31 -16.39
C ALA A 61 -7.66 -7.45 -16.67
N SER A 62 -7.48 -7.06 -17.92
CA SER A 62 -6.50 -6.07 -18.32
C SER A 62 -7.11 -4.98 -19.20
N TYR A 63 -6.76 -3.73 -18.91
CA TYR A 63 -7.24 -2.55 -19.59
C TYR A 63 -6.09 -1.86 -20.31
N GLU A 64 -6.19 -1.74 -21.63
CA GLU A 64 -5.27 -0.94 -22.45
C GLU A 64 -5.90 0.43 -22.71
N LEU A 65 -5.23 1.48 -22.25
CA LEU A 65 -5.64 2.87 -22.38
C LEU A 65 -4.75 3.58 -23.38
N SER A 66 -5.34 4.31 -24.31
CA SER A 66 -4.63 5.18 -25.25
C SER A 66 -5.48 6.38 -25.62
N PHE A 67 -4.85 7.48 -26.02
CA PHE A 67 -5.56 8.64 -26.57
C PHE A 67 -5.37 8.72 -28.09
N ALA A 68 -6.46 8.59 -28.84
CA ALA A 68 -6.47 8.88 -30.28
C ALA A 68 -7.15 10.23 -30.53
N GLY A 69 -6.35 11.28 -30.64
CA GLY A 69 -6.86 12.65 -30.72
C GLY A 69 -7.43 13.10 -29.36
N PRO A 70 -8.67 13.64 -29.29
CA PRO A 70 -9.26 14.08 -28.03
C PRO A 70 -9.96 12.97 -27.24
N GLY A 71 -10.12 11.76 -27.81
CA GLY A 71 -10.86 10.67 -27.19
C GLY A 71 -9.94 9.68 -26.47
N LEU A 72 -10.35 9.25 -25.28
CA LEU A 72 -9.78 8.09 -24.61
C LEU A 72 -10.34 6.81 -25.24
N HIS A 73 -9.44 5.91 -25.62
CA HIS A 73 -9.73 4.58 -26.13
C HIS A 73 -9.32 3.55 -25.09
N ILE A 74 -10.23 2.63 -24.79
CA ILE A 74 -10.03 1.56 -23.80
C ILE A 74 -10.30 0.22 -24.48
N LYS A 75 -9.35 -0.69 -24.38
CA LYS A 75 -9.51 -2.09 -24.80
C LYS A 75 -9.37 -3.00 -23.59
N LYS A 76 -10.44 -3.74 -23.28
CA LYS A 76 -10.45 -4.72 -22.20
C LYS A 76 -10.11 -6.11 -22.75
N ASN A 77 -9.31 -6.84 -22.00
CA ASN A 77 -9.14 -8.28 -22.16
C ASN A 77 -9.32 -8.94 -20.78
N ARG A 78 -9.57 -10.24 -20.75
CA ARG A 78 -9.61 -11.04 -19.52
C ARG A 78 -9.12 -12.46 -19.79
N LEU A 79 -8.84 -13.22 -18.75
CA LEU A 79 -8.63 -14.66 -18.91
C LEU A 79 -9.96 -15.36 -19.22
N ASP A 80 -9.91 -16.28 -20.17
CA ASP A 80 -11.05 -17.14 -20.51
C ASP A 80 -11.47 -18.04 -19.33
N ASN A 81 -10.49 -18.60 -18.62
CA ASN A 81 -10.64 -19.29 -17.36
C ASN A 81 -9.37 -19.15 -16.51
N TYR A 82 -9.37 -18.18 -15.58
CA TYR A 82 -8.24 -17.89 -14.69
C TYR A 82 -7.78 -19.08 -13.85
N LYS A 83 -8.65 -20.07 -13.60
CA LYS A 83 -8.31 -21.29 -12.84
C LYS A 83 -7.38 -22.24 -13.59
N LEU A 84 -7.17 -22.03 -14.88
CA LEU A 84 -6.26 -22.82 -15.69
C LEU A 84 -4.79 -22.37 -15.56
N HIS A 85 -4.51 -21.34 -14.74
CA HIS A 85 -3.18 -20.77 -14.53
C HIS A 85 -2.47 -20.53 -15.88
N ASP A 86 -1.32 -21.16 -16.13
CA ASP A 86 -0.50 -21.00 -17.34
C ASP A 86 -1.21 -21.39 -18.65
N GLN A 87 -2.33 -22.12 -18.58
CA GLN A 87 -3.11 -22.51 -19.75
C GLN A 87 -4.27 -21.55 -20.05
N ALA A 88 -4.50 -20.55 -19.18
CA ALA A 88 -5.51 -19.54 -19.41
C ALA A 88 -5.11 -18.62 -20.56
N VAL A 89 -6.07 -18.25 -21.40
CA VAL A 89 -5.85 -17.43 -22.60
C VAL A 89 -6.52 -16.07 -22.43
N LEU A 90 -5.79 -15.01 -22.76
CA LEU A 90 -6.33 -13.65 -22.83
C LEU A 90 -7.29 -13.53 -24.02
N ILE A 91 -8.55 -13.20 -23.73
CA ILE A 91 -9.60 -12.96 -24.71
C ILE A 91 -10.10 -11.51 -24.61
N ALA A 92 -10.46 -10.93 -25.74
CA ALA A 92 -11.07 -9.59 -25.78
C ALA A 92 -12.45 -9.63 -25.10
N ASP A 93 -12.76 -8.58 -24.35
CA ASP A 93 -14.02 -8.45 -23.62
C ASP A 93 -14.56 -7.02 -23.70
N GLU A 94 -15.85 -6.85 -23.41
CA GLU A 94 -16.49 -5.53 -23.38
C GLU A 94 -16.44 -4.92 -21.98
N MET A 95 -16.30 -3.59 -21.92
CA MET A 95 -16.38 -2.84 -20.66
C MET A 95 -17.83 -2.82 -20.15
N ASN A 96 -18.03 -3.14 -18.88
CA ASN A 96 -19.27 -2.93 -18.15
C ASN A 96 -19.11 -1.80 -17.09
N GLU A 97 -20.13 -1.58 -16.27
CA GLU A 97 -20.11 -0.52 -15.24
C GLU A 97 -19.12 -0.81 -14.10
N GLU A 98 -18.98 -2.06 -13.68
CA GLU A 98 -18.01 -2.48 -12.64
C GLU A 98 -16.58 -2.29 -13.13
N ASP A 99 -16.30 -2.66 -14.38
CA ASP A 99 -14.99 -2.45 -15.02
C ASP A 99 -14.63 -0.96 -15.07
N ALA A 100 -15.62 -0.09 -15.36
CA ALA A 100 -15.39 1.35 -15.41
C ALA A 100 -15.05 1.93 -14.02
N VAL A 101 -15.71 1.45 -12.96
CA VAL A 101 -15.42 1.84 -11.58
C VAL A 101 -14.03 1.38 -11.17
N GLU A 102 -13.73 0.09 -11.38
CA GLU A 102 -12.43 -0.50 -11.07
C GLU A 102 -11.30 0.24 -11.81
N LEU A 103 -11.45 0.45 -13.12
CA LEU A 103 -10.43 1.12 -13.91
C LEU A 103 -10.18 2.55 -13.44
N SER A 104 -11.24 3.30 -13.11
CA SER A 104 -11.09 4.65 -12.56
C SER A 104 -10.35 4.64 -11.22
N LEU A 105 -10.67 3.69 -10.33
CA LEU A 105 -9.97 3.53 -9.06
C LEU A 105 -8.48 3.25 -9.25
N ARG A 106 -8.14 2.25 -10.09
CA ARG A 106 -6.74 1.89 -10.37
C ARG A 106 -5.96 3.00 -11.04
N TRP A 107 -6.61 3.77 -11.92
CA TRP A 107 -6.00 4.95 -12.52
C TRP A 107 -5.68 6.02 -11.48
N ASP A 108 -6.65 6.37 -10.64
CA ASP A 108 -6.49 7.44 -9.65
C ASP A 108 -5.41 7.07 -8.62
N LEU A 109 -5.37 5.81 -8.17
CA LEU A 109 -4.33 5.28 -7.29
C LEU A 109 -2.94 5.37 -7.93
N LEU A 110 -2.76 4.88 -9.16
CA LEU A 110 -1.50 4.95 -9.89
C LEU A 110 -0.98 6.40 -9.99
N ILE A 111 -1.87 7.32 -10.38
CA ILE A 111 -1.50 8.74 -10.54
C ILE A 111 -1.15 9.37 -9.20
N GLN A 112 -1.91 9.08 -8.14
CA GLN A 112 -1.63 9.58 -6.80
C GLN A 112 -0.28 9.09 -6.29
N GLU A 113 -0.01 7.78 -6.37
CA GLU A 113 1.26 7.17 -5.93
C GLU A 113 2.46 7.79 -6.65
N LEU A 114 2.42 7.85 -7.98
CA LEU A 114 3.54 8.39 -8.75
C LEU A 114 3.73 9.89 -8.53
N LYS A 115 2.66 10.65 -8.30
CA LYS A 115 2.77 12.08 -7.93
C LYS A 115 3.36 12.25 -6.53
N THR A 116 3.01 11.39 -5.58
CA THR A 116 3.59 11.42 -4.23
C THR A 116 5.07 11.02 -4.25
N LEU A 117 5.45 10.04 -5.07
CA LEU A 117 6.84 9.67 -5.30
C LEU A 117 7.67 10.82 -5.90
N GLU A 118 7.14 11.54 -6.88
CA GLU A 118 7.80 12.73 -7.43
C GLU A 118 7.91 13.86 -6.41
N LYS A 119 6.89 14.06 -5.56
CA LYS A 119 6.96 15.01 -4.46
C LYS A 119 8.08 14.65 -3.49
N LEU A 120 8.17 13.39 -3.06
CA LEU A 120 9.25 12.91 -2.21
C LEU A 120 10.61 13.25 -2.84
N ARG A 121 10.85 12.82 -4.09
CA ARG A 121 12.10 13.08 -4.83
C ARG A 121 12.45 14.58 -4.91
N SER A 122 11.44 15.45 -4.94
CA SER A 122 11.63 16.91 -5.02
C SER A 122 12.02 17.57 -3.69
N LEU A 123 11.87 16.90 -2.54
CA LEU A 123 12.16 17.47 -1.21
C LEU A 123 13.64 17.83 -1.02
N GLY A 124 14.55 17.20 -1.78
CA GLY A 124 16.00 17.37 -1.64
C GLY A 124 16.59 16.73 -0.37
N ASN A 125 15.86 16.74 0.75
CA ASN A 125 16.20 16.11 2.02
C ASN A 125 14.92 15.65 2.74
N ALA A 126 14.84 14.37 3.11
CA ALA A 126 13.69 13.79 3.80
C ALA A 126 13.77 13.88 5.34
N ARG A 127 14.84 14.45 5.89
CA ARG A 127 15.08 14.51 7.34
C ARG A 127 13.92 15.14 8.12
N GLU A 128 13.40 16.28 7.67
CA GLU A 128 12.37 17.02 8.40
C GLU A 128 11.01 16.29 8.43
N PRO A 129 10.47 15.78 7.30
CA PRO A 129 9.29 14.91 7.34
C PRO A 129 9.47 13.67 8.21
N LEU A 130 10.67 13.08 8.21
CA LEU A 130 10.96 11.89 9.03
C LEU A 130 11.01 12.23 10.52
N ALA A 131 11.58 13.38 10.89
CA ALA A 131 11.56 13.87 12.26
C ALA A 131 10.11 14.12 12.74
N GLN A 132 9.25 14.68 11.88
CA GLN A 132 7.83 14.82 12.19
C GLN A 132 7.16 13.46 12.38
N LEU A 133 7.45 12.47 11.53
CA LEU A 133 6.93 11.11 11.71
C LEU A 133 7.34 10.53 13.07
N TYR A 134 8.59 10.76 13.52
CA TYR A 134 9.08 10.27 14.81
C TYR A 134 8.29 10.86 15.99
N LEU A 135 7.97 12.16 15.93
CA LEU A 135 7.08 12.81 16.91
C LEU A 135 5.67 12.20 16.90
N ASP A 136 5.19 11.76 15.73
CA ASP A 136 3.88 11.14 15.61
C ASP A 136 3.86 9.70 16.16
N ILE A 137 4.94 8.91 16.01
CA ILE A 137 4.96 7.47 16.36
C ILE A 137 5.62 7.11 17.70
N PHE A 138 6.56 7.92 18.22
CA PHE A 138 7.27 7.64 19.47
C PHE A 138 6.83 8.57 20.62
N ASN A 139 7.02 8.15 21.87
CA ASN A 139 6.86 9.11 22.98
C ASN A 139 7.89 10.26 22.85
N GLU A 140 7.67 11.35 23.58
CA GLU A 140 8.47 12.58 23.44
C GLU A 140 9.98 12.33 23.61
N ASP A 141 10.37 11.61 24.66
CA ASP A 141 11.78 11.32 24.96
C ASP A 141 12.44 10.48 23.84
N ASP A 142 11.77 9.40 23.41
CA ASP A 142 12.25 8.54 22.32
C ASP A 142 12.31 9.29 20.99
N ALA A 143 11.31 10.12 20.69
CA ALA A 143 11.27 10.91 19.47
C ALA A 143 12.44 11.91 19.42
N GLU A 144 12.70 12.64 20.51
CA GLU A 144 13.83 13.57 20.59
C GLU A 144 15.17 12.84 20.39
N GLU A 145 15.35 11.69 21.04
CA GLU A 145 16.56 10.88 20.88
C GLU A 145 16.73 10.41 19.42
N GLN A 146 15.70 9.81 18.81
CA GLN A 146 15.81 9.31 17.44
C GLN A 146 15.98 10.46 16.42
N ILE A 147 15.35 11.62 16.63
CA ILE A 147 15.57 12.81 15.79
C ILE A 147 17.02 13.30 15.89
N SER A 148 17.61 13.24 17.09
CA SER A 148 19.02 13.61 17.28
C SER A 148 19.99 12.64 16.58
N ASN A 149 19.59 11.38 16.43
CA ASN A 149 20.38 10.32 15.77
C ASN A 149 20.26 10.32 14.25
N LEU A 150 19.21 10.93 13.68
CA LEU A 150 19.06 11.05 12.23
C LEU A 150 20.30 11.72 11.60
N PRO A 151 20.70 11.36 10.37
CA PRO A 151 21.75 12.06 9.64
C PRO A 151 21.28 13.44 9.15
N GLU A 152 22.20 14.40 9.02
CA GLU A 152 21.87 15.77 8.55
C GLU A 152 21.15 15.76 7.19
N ILE A 153 21.49 14.80 6.32
CA ILE A 153 20.87 14.59 5.02
C ILE A 153 20.36 13.17 4.94
N VAL A 154 19.04 13.03 4.82
CA VAL A 154 18.38 11.78 4.45
C VAL A 154 18.01 11.90 2.97
N PRO A 155 18.57 11.05 2.08
CA PRO A 155 18.18 11.04 0.67
C PRO A 155 16.66 10.89 0.53
N PRO A 156 16.00 11.67 -0.36
CA PRO A 156 14.56 11.59 -0.55
C PRO A 156 14.17 10.39 -1.44
N THR A 157 14.47 9.19 -0.97
CA THR A 157 14.09 7.92 -1.59
C THR A 157 13.39 7.04 -0.59
N VAL A 158 12.42 6.25 -1.03
CA VAL A 158 11.61 5.37 -0.15
C VAL A 158 12.50 4.47 0.71
N MET A 159 13.53 3.87 0.11
CA MET A 159 14.47 2.99 0.83
C MET A 159 15.29 3.74 1.88
N ALA A 160 15.82 4.93 1.57
CA ALA A 160 16.59 5.68 2.57
C ALA A 160 15.71 6.15 3.73
N VAL A 161 14.46 6.53 3.45
CA VAL A 161 13.49 6.86 4.51
C VAL A 161 13.16 5.62 5.35
N TRP A 162 12.94 4.48 4.69
CA TRP A 162 12.67 3.22 5.37
C TRP A 162 13.83 2.77 6.26
N ASP A 163 15.06 2.79 5.76
CA ASP A 163 16.26 2.35 6.49
C ASP A 163 16.40 3.14 7.81
N GLU A 164 16.21 4.46 7.77
CA GLU A 164 16.26 5.31 8.96
C GLU A 164 15.10 5.03 9.93
N LEU A 165 13.88 4.87 9.41
CA LEU A 165 12.71 4.53 10.23
C LEU A 165 12.88 3.16 10.90
N GLN A 166 13.33 2.14 10.17
CA GLN A 166 13.55 0.79 10.68
C GLN A 166 14.57 0.79 11.81
N VAL A 167 15.66 1.56 11.68
CA VAL A 167 16.65 1.74 12.75
C VAL A 167 16.01 2.39 13.99
N ALA A 168 15.21 3.43 13.82
CA ALA A 168 14.53 4.08 14.94
C ALA A 168 13.52 3.16 15.65
N LEU A 169 12.74 2.40 14.88
CA LEU A 169 11.82 1.39 15.40
C LEU A 169 12.58 0.29 16.17
N GLN A 170 13.73 -0.16 15.66
CA GLN A 170 14.56 -1.15 16.32
C GLN A 170 15.15 -0.61 17.64
N ASN A 171 15.67 0.62 17.63
CA ASN A 171 16.28 1.24 18.81
C ASN A 171 15.28 1.44 19.96
N THR A 172 14.00 1.65 19.62
CA THR A 172 12.91 1.84 20.59
C THR A 172 12.22 0.52 20.98
N GLY A 173 12.68 -0.62 20.43
CA GLY A 173 12.04 -1.92 20.61
C GLY A 173 10.61 -1.98 20.08
N ASN A 174 10.26 -1.12 19.12
CA ASN A 174 8.95 -1.05 18.48
C ASN A 174 8.97 -1.64 17.06
N LEU A 175 9.75 -2.70 16.88
CA LEU A 175 9.94 -3.43 15.62
C LEU A 175 9.77 -4.94 15.86
N ALA A 176 8.85 -5.56 15.14
CA ALA A 176 8.72 -7.01 15.03
C ALA A 176 8.76 -7.40 13.55
N GLU A 177 9.34 -8.55 13.22
CA GLU A 177 9.48 -9.00 11.83
C GLU A 177 9.21 -10.50 11.75
N PHE A 178 8.31 -10.91 10.85
CA PHE A 178 7.96 -12.30 10.62
C PHE A 178 7.15 -12.45 9.32
N GLU A 179 7.02 -13.68 8.82
CA GLU A 179 6.12 -13.99 7.70
C GLU A 179 4.66 -14.04 8.18
N TRP A 180 3.70 -13.55 7.38
CA TRP A 180 2.27 -13.55 7.79
C TRP A 180 1.77 -14.92 8.25
N GLN A 181 2.24 -15.99 7.60
CA GLN A 181 1.87 -17.36 7.92
C GLN A 181 2.43 -17.82 9.28
N ASP A 182 3.56 -17.25 9.71
CA ASP A 182 4.23 -17.62 10.96
C ASP A 182 3.65 -16.91 12.21
N LEU A 183 2.51 -16.22 12.08
CA LEU A 183 1.88 -15.49 13.17
C LEU A 183 1.72 -16.35 14.44
N ALA A 184 1.04 -17.49 14.33
CA ALA A 184 0.70 -18.30 15.49
C ALA A 184 1.93 -18.93 16.17
N ASP A 185 2.98 -19.20 15.40
CA ASP A 185 4.18 -19.89 15.88
C ASP A 185 5.21 -18.93 16.46
N THR A 186 5.52 -17.85 15.75
CA THR A 186 6.58 -16.90 16.13
C THR A 186 6.12 -15.45 16.17
N GLY A 187 5.17 -15.06 15.32
CA GLY A 187 4.72 -13.67 15.20
C GLY A 187 4.09 -13.13 16.47
N MET A 188 3.21 -13.89 17.14
CA MET A 188 2.59 -13.48 18.40
C MET A 188 3.61 -13.28 19.53
N PHE A 189 4.69 -14.08 19.54
CA PHE A 189 5.78 -13.87 20.48
C PHE A 189 6.54 -12.59 20.15
N ALA A 190 6.90 -12.38 18.88
CA ALA A 190 7.58 -11.17 18.43
C ALA A 190 6.78 -9.89 18.70
N LEU A 191 5.46 -9.91 18.45
CA LEU A 191 4.56 -8.79 18.76
C LEU A 191 4.53 -8.48 20.26
N ASN A 192 4.49 -9.50 21.13
CA ASN A 192 4.51 -9.32 22.57
C ASN A 192 5.82 -8.73 23.12
N GLU A 193 6.90 -8.75 22.34
CA GLU A 193 8.17 -8.10 22.69
C GLU A 193 8.19 -6.60 22.33
N LEU A 194 7.16 -6.07 21.67
CA LEU A 194 7.08 -4.64 21.35
C LEU A 194 7.00 -3.78 22.62
N THR A 195 7.90 -2.81 22.75
CA THR A 195 8.03 -1.94 23.93
C THR A 195 6.70 -1.29 24.37
N PRO A 196 5.83 -0.77 23.47
CA PRO A 196 4.54 -0.22 23.88
C PRO A 196 3.65 -1.21 24.64
N LEU A 197 3.63 -2.48 24.22
CA LEU A 197 2.85 -3.54 24.88
C LEU A 197 3.47 -3.92 26.24
N GLN A 198 4.78 -4.12 26.28
CA GLN A 198 5.50 -4.46 27.51
C GLN A 198 5.34 -3.38 28.59
N THR A 199 5.44 -2.10 28.18
CA THR A 199 5.29 -0.96 29.08
C THR A 199 3.89 -0.88 29.70
N MET A 200 2.86 -1.27 28.94
CA MET A 200 1.47 -1.31 29.42
C MET A 200 1.09 -2.65 30.09
N GLY A 201 2.01 -3.61 30.14
CA GLY A 201 1.77 -4.95 30.70
C GLY A 201 0.72 -5.74 29.91
N ILE A 202 0.60 -5.47 28.60
CA ILE A 202 -0.33 -6.15 27.70
C ILE A 202 0.33 -7.44 27.22
N THR A 203 -0.46 -8.51 27.13
CA THR A 203 -0.04 -9.76 26.50
C THR A 203 -1.10 -10.18 25.52
N LEU A 204 -0.76 -10.17 24.24
CA LEU A 204 -1.60 -10.64 23.15
C LEU A 204 -1.74 -12.16 23.22
N GLU A 205 -2.97 -12.63 23.10
CA GLU A 205 -3.30 -14.04 23.07
C GLU A 205 -3.07 -14.62 21.67
N VAL A 206 -2.46 -15.81 21.64
CA VAL A 206 -2.27 -16.59 20.41
C VAL A 206 -3.64 -17.08 19.93
N PRO A 207 -3.96 -16.98 18.63
CA PRO A 207 -5.24 -17.46 18.13
C PRO A 207 -5.42 -18.96 18.37
N ALA A 208 -6.65 -19.36 18.71
CA ALA A 208 -7.01 -20.77 18.71
C ALA A 208 -6.96 -21.33 17.28
N ALA A 209 -6.84 -22.66 17.15
CA ALA A 209 -6.75 -23.31 15.85
C ALA A 209 -7.94 -22.98 14.93
N GLU A 210 -9.16 -22.92 15.49
CA GLU A 210 -10.37 -22.57 14.74
C GLU A 210 -10.33 -21.11 14.23
N GLU A 211 -9.89 -20.17 15.06
CA GLU A 211 -9.76 -18.75 14.69
C GLU A 211 -8.70 -18.56 13.60
N TYR A 212 -7.59 -19.29 13.70
CA TYR A 212 -6.53 -19.23 12.69
C TYR A 212 -6.97 -19.86 11.36
N GLU A 213 -7.74 -20.95 11.38
CA GLU A 213 -8.35 -21.52 10.17
C GLU A 213 -9.34 -20.54 9.51
N GLU A 214 -10.13 -19.81 10.30
CA GLU A 214 -11.02 -18.76 9.80
C GLU A 214 -10.24 -17.61 9.15
N MET A 215 -9.11 -17.18 9.73
CA MET A 215 -8.24 -16.16 9.15
C MET A 215 -7.68 -16.60 7.79
N ILE A 216 -7.15 -17.83 7.69
CA ILE A 216 -6.61 -18.37 6.42
C ILE A 216 -7.69 -18.42 5.34
N ALA A 217 -8.93 -18.71 5.71
CA ALA A 217 -10.05 -18.80 4.78
C ALA A 217 -10.62 -17.43 4.35
N ALA A 218 -10.17 -16.33 4.96
CA ALA A 218 -10.63 -14.99 4.62
C ALA A 218 -10.18 -14.54 3.23
N ASP A 219 -10.98 -13.69 2.57
CA ASP A 219 -10.63 -13.10 1.27
C ASP A 219 -9.36 -12.23 1.36
N ASP A 220 -9.09 -11.65 2.54
CA ASP A 220 -7.88 -10.91 2.87
C ASP A 220 -7.31 -11.43 4.20
N PHE A 221 -6.37 -12.37 4.09
CA PHE A 221 -5.70 -13.00 5.24
C PHE A 221 -4.92 -11.99 6.08
N ALA A 222 -4.17 -11.09 5.44
CA ALA A 222 -3.34 -10.10 6.14
C ALA A 222 -4.21 -9.15 6.98
N LYS A 223 -5.35 -8.73 6.42
CA LYS A 223 -6.34 -7.95 7.16
C LYS A 223 -6.95 -8.72 8.33
N ALA A 224 -7.41 -9.96 8.10
CA ALA A 224 -8.02 -10.77 9.15
C ALA A 224 -7.08 -10.98 10.35
N LEU A 225 -5.79 -11.16 10.07
CA LEU A 225 -4.74 -11.28 11.06
C LEU A 225 -4.55 -9.99 11.88
N LEU A 226 -4.45 -8.83 11.22
CA LEU A 226 -4.29 -7.55 11.93
C LEU A 226 -5.56 -7.18 12.69
N ASP A 227 -6.74 -7.50 12.17
CA ASP A 227 -8.01 -7.31 12.87
C ASP A 227 -8.05 -8.15 14.16
N PHE A 228 -7.60 -9.41 14.12
CA PHE A 228 -7.50 -10.26 15.32
C PHE A 228 -6.58 -9.66 16.39
N VAL A 229 -5.38 -9.19 16.01
CA VAL A 229 -4.44 -8.57 16.94
C VAL A 229 -5.00 -7.25 17.49
N ASN A 230 -5.50 -6.38 16.62
CA ASN A 230 -5.95 -5.05 16.99
C ASN A 230 -7.24 -5.05 17.81
N LEU A 231 -8.10 -6.06 17.68
CA LEU A 231 -9.26 -6.23 18.54
C LEU A 231 -8.88 -6.35 20.03
N GLN A 232 -7.73 -6.96 20.32
CA GLN A 232 -7.21 -7.10 21.69
C GLN A 232 -6.61 -5.79 22.24
N LEU A 233 -6.38 -4.80 21.36
CA LEU A 233 -5.72 -3.54 21.69
C LEU A 233 -6.68 -2.34 21.75
N GLU A 234 -7.96 -2.51 21.38
CA GLU A 234 -8.94 -1.41 21.29
C GLU A 234 -9.06 -0.61 22.59
N ASP A 235 -9.13 -1.29 23.73
CA ASP A 235 -9.27 -0.66 25.06
C ASP A 235 -7.99 0.07 25.54
N TYR A 236 -6.86 -0.15 24.86
CA TYR A 236 -5.55 0.41 25.20
C TYR A 236 -5.15 1.59 24.31
N GLU A 237 -5.99 1.97 23.34
CA GLU A 237 -5.70 3.01 22.35
C GLU A 237 -4.37 2.77 21.62
N LEU A 238 -4.07 1.49 21.34
CA LEU A 238 -2.91 1.04 20.59
C LEU A 238 -3.35 0.35 19.31
N LYS A 239 -2.48 0.39 18.29
CA LYS A 239 -2.70 -0.32 17.04
C LYS A 239 -1.41 -0.89 16.48
N VAL A 240 -1.39 -2.20 16.26
CA VAL A 240 -0.34 -2.87 15.48
C VAL A 240 -0.63 -2.65 13.99
N VAL A 241 0.39 -2.21 13.27
CA VAL A 241 0.34 -1.97 11.83
C VAL A 241 1.52 -2.65 11.16
N ALA A 242 1.31 -3.15 9.95
CA ALA A 242 2.39 -3.51 9.04
C ALA A 242 2.93 -2.24 8.38
N VAL A 243 4.26 -2.07 8.39
CA VAL A 243 4.94 -0.91 7.82
C VAL A 243 6.13 -1.34 6.98
N GLY A 244 6.40 -0.61 5.89
CA GLY A 244 7.54 -0.90 5.02
C GLY A 244 7.49 -0.16 3.68
N PRO A 245 8.49 -0.37 2.80
CA PRO A 245 8.49 0.19 1.45
C PRO A 245 7.51 -0.52 0.51
N SER A 246 7.10 -1.75 0.86
CA SER A 246 6.15 -2.60 0.12
C SER A 246 5.47 -3.57 1.10
N LEU A 247 4.39 -4.23 0.64
CA LEU A 247 3.84 -5.42 1.30
C LEU A 247 4.42 -6.67 0.64
N ASP A 248 4.88 -7.61 1.46
CA ASP A 248 5.45 -8.89 1.01
C ASP A 248 5.07 -10.01 2.01
N GLU A 249 5.47 -11.25 1.74
CA GLU A 249 5.25 -12.40 2.63
C GLU A 249 5.93 -12.19 3.99
N TYR A 250 7.16 -11.66 3.99
CA TYR A 250 7.90 -11.26 5.18
C TYR A 250 7.68 -9.78 5.45
N GLN A 251 7.10 -9.45 6.62
CA GLN A 251 6.67 -8.09 6.91
C GLN A 251 7.23 -7.58 8.24
N THR A 252 7.42 -6.28 8.29
CA THR A 252 7.76 -5.54 9.51
C THR A 252 6.49 -4.95 10.15
N PHE A 253 6.39 -5.07 11.47
CA PHE A 253 5.26 -4.63 12.29
C PHE A 253 5.74 -3.66 13.37
N THR A 254 4.87 -2.70 13.70
CA THR A 254 5.09 -1.74 14.79
C THR A 254 3.78 -1.45 15.51
N CYS A 255 3.85 -1.06 16.79
CA CYS A 255 2.69 -0.69 17.58
C CYS A 255 2.63 0.83 17.75
N LEU A 256 1.54 1.45 17.31
CA LEU A 256 1.34 2.90 17.30
C LEU A 256 0.27 3.32 18.31
N TYR A 257 0.47 4.50 18.91
CA TYR A 257 -0.52 5.13 19.79
C TYR A 257 -1.63 5.80 18.96
N MET A 258 -2.88 5.59 19.35
CA MET A 258 -4.07 6.17 18.70
C MET A 258 -4.49 7.52 19.29
N GLN A 259 -3.95 7.89 20.45
CA GLN A 259 -4.27 9.13 21.17
C GLN A 259 -3.96 10.39 20.34
N ASP A 260 -4.69 11.47 20.63
CA ASP A 260 -4.39 12.83 20.13
C ASP A 260 -4.15 12.93 18.61
N HIS A 261 -4.86 12.12 17.82
CA HIS A 261 -4.72 12.03 16.35
C HIS A 261 -3.35 11.54 15.85
N ARG A 262 -2.51 11.00 16.74
CA ARG A 262 -1.16 10.54 16.41
C ARG A 262 -1.13 9.49 15.32
N LEU A 263 -1.96 8.45 15.42
CA LEU A 263 -2.06 7.43 14.37
C LEU A 263 -2.44 8.04 13.01
N ALA A 264 -3.44 8.93 12.96
CA ALA A 264 -3.87 9.54 11.72
C ALA A 264 -2.76 10.42 11.10
N ASN A 265 -2.03 11.18 11.92
CA ASN A 265 -0.90 11.99 11.47
C ASN A 265 0.26 11.12 10.97
N ALA A 266 0.60 10.05 11.72
CA ALA A 266 1.62 9.10 11.33
C ALA A 266 1.30 8.45 9.98
N MET A 267 0.05 8.02 9.76
CA MET A 267 -0.38 7.45 8.48
C MET A 267 -0.23 8.43 7.32
N LEU A 268 -0.70 9.67 7.49
CA LEU A 268 -0.57 10.70 6.47
C LEU A 268 0.91 10.98 6.17
N LYS A 269 1.75 11.02 7.20
CA LYS A 269 3.18 11.26 7.04
C LYS A 269 3.90 10.08 6.37
N MET A 270 3.55 8.84 6.71
CA MET A 270 4.03 7.63 6.04
C MET A 270 3.63 7.64 4.56
N GLU A 271 2.39 7.99 4.23
CA GLU A 271 1.93 8.11 2.84
C GLU A 271 2.70 9.19 2.08
N GLU A 272 2.90 10.38 2.66
CA GLU A 272 3.73 11.44 2.07
C GLU A 272 5.17 11.00 1.82
N LEU A 273 5.69 10.14 2.69
CA LEU A 273 7.00 9.53 2.61
C LEU A 273 7.05 8.27 1.71
N CYS A 274 5.93 7.94 1.06
CA CYS A 274 5.76 6.76 0.19
C CYS A 274 6.00 5.42 0.90
N LEU A 275 5.83 5.37 2.22
CA LEU A 275 5.83 4.14 3.00
C LEU A 275 4.42 3.56 3.04
N ILE A 276 4.34 2.23 3.05
CA ILE A 276 3.09 1.52 3.31
C ILE A 276 2.86 1.44 4.80
N CYS A 277 1.61 1.68 5.20
CA CYS A 277 1.06 1.42 6.52
C CYS A 277 -0.27 0.68 6.32
N PHE A 278 -0.38 -0.54 6.83
CA PHE A 278 -1.52 -1.43 6.63
C PHE A 278 -2.02 -1.99 7.97
N PHE A 279 -3.34 -2.02 8.16
CA PHE A 279 -4.02 -2.47 9.40
C PHE A 279 -5.51 -2.77 9.21
#